data_AF-A0A561EK39-F1
#
_entry.id   AF-A0A561EK39-F1
#
_cell.length_a   1.000
_cell.length_b   1.000
_cell.length_c   1.000
_cell.angle_alpha   90.00
_cell.angle_beta   90.00
_cell.angle_gamma   90.00
#
_symmetry.space_group_name_H-M   'P 1'
#
loop_
_entity.id
_entity.type
_entity.pdbx_description
1 polymer ?
#
loop_
_entity_poly.entity_id
_entity_poly.type
_entity_poly.pdbx_seq_one_letter_code
_entity_poly.pdbx_strand_id
1 'polypeptide(L)'
;MDRPSAQELYARITAELAPAAARNPTVELVESGDAPVEALRRIAGEEYRLVRSDRRSFALMAARLGDREPAGGLFLGLAEGEGQALGLLADFAAEVGLDAAALAAYEPHPAAQSYPHHLAWLAQFGTRSEIMLALLANFGFWGGYCARMAAALPRHYGLTAAGTAFFTFFSELPPGFEETALAVLQEGLDDGEDPVAALRAARMMQAYEAAFWEAVR
;
A
#
# COMPACT_ATOMS: atom_id res chain seq x y z
N MET A 1 -14.18 -29.94 -7.79
CA MET A 1 -13.38 -28.89 -8.47
C MET A 1 -12.12 -28.75 -7.65
N ASP A 2 -10.94 -28.86 -8.26
CA ASP A 2 -9.69 -28.61 -7.56
C ASP A 2 -9.66 -27.17 -7.05
N ARG A 3 -9.14 -27.00 -5.83
CA ARG A 3 -9.01 -25.70 -5.19
C ARG A 3 -7.90 -24.92 -5.90
N PRO A 4 -8.10 -23.65 -6.28
CA PRO A 4 -7.06 -22.88 -6.97
C PRO A 4 -5.86 -22.66 -6.04
N SER A 5 -4.67 -22.70 -6.62
CA SER A 5 -3.41 -22.35 -5.95
C SER A 5 -3.30 -20.84 -5.71
N ALA A 6 -2.39 -20.47 -4.80
CA ALA A 6 -2.02 -19.07 -4.53
C ALA A 6 -1.61 -18.34 -5.81
N GLN A 7 -0.79 -18.97 -6.65
CA GLN A 7 -0.31 -18.41 -7.92
C GLN A 7 -1.47 -18.15 -8.89
N GLU A 8 -2.41 -19.09 -9.01
CA GLU A 8 -3.58 -18.94 -9.89
C GLU A 8 -4.51 -17.82 -9.41
N LEU A 9 -4.72 -17.70 -8.09
CA LEU A 9 -5.51 -16.60 -7.53
C LEU A 9 -4.83 -15.25 -7.76
N TYR A 10 -3.52 -15.15 -7.53
CA TYR A 10 -2.76 -13.93 -7.75
C TYR A 10 -2.76 -13.51 -9.22
N ALA A 11 -2.44 -14.43 -10.14
CA ALA A 11 -2.47 -14.15 -11.58
C ALA A 11 -3.87 -13.71 -12.04
N ARG A 12 -4.92 -14.38 -11.55
CA ARG A 12 -6.31 -14.04 -11.88
C ARG A 12 -6.67 -12.63 -11.41
N ILE A 13 -6.42 -12.31 -10.14
CA ILE A 13 -6.85 -11.01 -9.60
C ILE A 13 -6.05 -9.87 -10.19
N THR A 14 -4.75 -10.05 -10.43
CA THR A 14 -3.91 -9.04 -11.08
C THR A 14 -4.40 -8.77 -12.51
N ALA A 15 -4.70 -9.82 -13.28
CA ALA A 15 -5.27 -9.65 -14.63
C ALA A 15 -6.64 -8.96 -14.61
N GLU A 16 -7.47 -9.24 -13.60
CA GLU A 16 -8.78 -8.61 -13.42
C GLU A 16 -8.65 -7.11 -13.10
N LEU A 17 -7.74 -6.73 -12.23
CA LEU A 17 -7.58 -5.35 -11.72
C LEU A 17 -6.74 -4.46 -12.65
N ALA A 18 -5.81 -5.04 -13.42
CA ALA A 18 -4.84 -4.28 -14.23
C ALA A 18 -5.46 -3.25 -15.17
N PRO A 19 -6.58 -3.50 -15.89
CA PRO A 19 -7.18 -2.50 -16.77
C PRO A 19 -7.63 -1.23 -16.04
N ALA A 20 -8.16 -1.37 -14.82
CA ALA A 20 -8.59 -0.23 -14.00
C ALA A 20 -7.40 0.48 -13.35
N ALA A 21 -6.40 -0.29 -12.91
CA ALA A 21 -5.20 0.24 -12.28
C ALA A 21 -4.18 0.84 -13.27
N ALA A 22 -4.31 0.59 -14.56
CA ALA A 22 -3.39 1.12 -15.58
C ALA A 22 -3.36 2.65 -15.65
N ARG A 23 -4.42 3.33 -15.18
CA ARG A 23 -4.51 4.79 -15.15
C ARG A 23 -4.74 5.28 -13.74
N ASN A 24 -4.11 6.41 -13.44
CA ASN A 24 -4.28 7.09 -12.17
C ASN A 24 -4.25 8.59 -12.44
N PRO A 25 -5.41 9.27 -12.52
CA PRO A 25 -5.50 10.67 -12.90
C PRO A 25 -4.64 11.60 -12.02
N THR A 26 -4.50 11.30 -10.74
CA THR A 26 -3.68 12.10 -9.82
C THR A 26 -2.20 11.97 -10.17
N VAL A 27 -1.72 10.74 -10.39
CA VAL A 27 -0.33 10.50 -10.82
C VAL A 27 -0.06 11.12 -12.19
N GLU A 28 -1.01 11.03 -13.13
CA GLU A 28 -0.91 11.63 -14.46
C GLU A 28 -0.81 13.16 -14.42
N LEU A 29 -1.51 13.82 -13.49
CA LEU A 29 -1.38 15.26 -13.25
C LEU A 29 -0.01 15.62 -12.67
N VAL A 30 0.55 14.79 -11.79
CA VAL A 30 1.91 15.00 -11.25
C VAL A 30 2.96 14.80 -12.34
N GLU A 31 2.81 13.79 -13.20
CA GLU A 31 3.72 13.52 -14.33
C GLU A 31 3.72 14.61 -15.40
N SER A 32 2.59 15.30 -15.59
CA SER A 32 2.50 16.44 -16.49
C SER A 32 2.96 17.75 -15.84
N GLY A 33 3.09 17.77 -14.51
CA GLY A 33 3.36 18.98 -13.73
C GLY A 33 2.14 19.88 -13.53
N ASP A 34 0.95 19.39 -13.88
CA ASP A 34 -0.33 20.12 -13.79
C ASP A 34 -1.00 19.98 -12.42
N ALA A 35 -0.56 19.02 -11.57
CA ALA A 35 -1.13 18.89 -10.23
C ALA A 35 -0.73 20.11 -9.36
N PRO A 36 -1.67 20.68 -8.59
CA PRO A 36 -1.32 21.75 -7.65
C PRO A 36 -0.45 21.18 -6.52
N VAL A 37 0.46 22.00 -5.97
CA VAL A 37 1.25 21.62 -4.77
C VAL A 37 0.36 21.19 -3.61
N GLU A 38 -0.86 21.72 -3.52
CA GLU A 38 -1.84 21.32 -2.51
C GLU A 38 -2.26 19.84 -2.61
N ALA A 39 -2.26 19.25 -3.81
CA ALA A 39 -2.48 17.80 -3.97
C ALA A 39 -1.32 17.01 -3.35
N LEU A 40 -0.08 17.47 -3.52
CA LEU A 40 1.09 16.85 -2.89
C LEU A 40 1.05 16.97 -1.36
N ARG A 41 0.56 18.09 -0.84
CA ARG A 41 0.31 18.27 0.61
C ARG A 41 -0.75 17.30 1.13
N ARG A 42 -1.85 17.11 0.39
CA ARG A 42 -2.87 16.11 0.73
C ARG A 42 -2.27 14.71 0.77
N ILE A 43 -1.49 14.32 -0.24
CA ILE A 43 -0.77 13.04 -0.25
C ILE A 43 0.07 12.89 1.03
N ALA A 44 0.91 13.87 1.36
CA ALA A 44 1.74 13.81 2.56
C ALA A 44 0.92 13.67 3.87
N GLY A 45 -0.18 14.42 3.99
CA GLY A 45 -1.05 14.39 5.16
C GLY A 45 -1.82 13.08 5.33
N GLU A 46 -2.39 12.54 4.24
CA GLU A 46 -3.11 11.27 4.28
C GLU A 46 -2.16 10.09 4.55
N GLU A 47 -1.00 10.07 3.88
CA GLU A 47 0.05 9.05 4.08
C GLU A 47 0.56 9.02 5.51
N TYR A 48 0.67 10.18 6.16
CA TYR A 48 1.17 10.26 7.54
C TYR A 48 0.30 9.47 8.52
N ARG A 49 -1.01 9.42 8.29
CA ARG A 49 -1.95 8.61 9.09
C ARG A 49 -2.00 7.16 8.61
N LEU A 50 -1.99 6.96 7.29
CA LEU A 50 -2.02 5.64 6.65
C LEU A 50 -0.84 4.78 7.11
N VAL A 51 0.39 5.22 6.86
CA VAL A 51 1.64 4.50 7.18
C VAL A 51 1.72 4.16 8.68
N ARG A 52 1.19 5.02 9.56
CA ARG A 52 1.08 4.74 11.01
C ARG A 52 0.07 3.65 11.35
N SER A 53 -1.07 3.64 10.66
CA SER A 53 -2.10 2.61 10.81
C SER A 53 -1.58 1.28 10.30
N ASP A 54 -0.92 1.28 9.15
CA ASP A 54 -0.38 0.10 8.48
C ASP A 54 0.71 -0.55 9.32
N ARG A 55 1.66 0.25 9.84
CA ARG A 55 2.67 -0.22 10.79
C ARG A 55 2.08 -1.02 11.95
N ARG A 56 1.00 -0.51 12.55
CA ARG A 56 0.32 -1.16 13.69
C ARG A 56 -0.44 -2.40 13.24
N SER A 57 -1.06 -2.34 12.07
CA SER A 57 -1.80 -3.44 11.46
C SER A 57 -0.87 -4.61 11.18
N PHE A 58 0.29 -4.39 10.57
CA PHE A 58 1.29 -5.43 10.33
C PHE A 58 1.85 -6.02 11.63
N ALA A 59 2.13 -5.19 12.65
CA ALA A 59 2.54 -5.69 13.95
C ALA A 59 1.45 -6.58 14.61
N LEU A 60 0.18 -6.21 14.46
CA LEU A 60 -0.94 -7.04 14.93
C LEU A 60 -1.07 -8.34 14.16
N MET A 61 -0.88 -8.31 12.84
CA MET A 61 -0.87 -9.52 12.00
C MET A 61 0.25 -10.46 12.41
N ALA A 62 1.46 -9.95 12.68
CA ALA A 62 2.56 -10.76 13.21
C ALA A 62 2.17 -11.44 14.53
N ALA A 63 1.52 -10.71 15.44
CA ALA A 63 1.07 -11.27 16.71
C ALA A 63 -0.07 -12.31 16.59
N ARG A 64 -0.95 -12.17 15.59
CA ARG A 64 -2.11 -13.08 15.39
C ARG A 64 -1.83 -14.28 14.50
N LEU A 65 -0.98 -14.10 13.50
CA LEU A 65 -0.78 -15.04 12.39
C LEU A 65 0.68 -15.48 12.25
N GLY A 66 1.58 -14.99 13.11
CA GLY A 66 3.02 -15.24 13.06
C GLY A 66 3.51 -16.49 13.79
N ASP A 67 2.62 -17.39 14.20
CA ASP A 67 3.01 -18.65 14.89
C ASP A 67 3.76 -19.62 13.95
N ARG A 68 3.72 -19.39 12.64
CA ARG A 68 4.45 -20.15 11.62
C ARG A 68 5.23 -19.21 10.72
N GLU A 69 6.45 -19.62 10.38
CA GLU A 69 7.19 -19.01 9.29
C GLU A 69 6.66 -19.50 7.94
N PRO A 70 6.65 -18.64 6.90
CA PRO A 70 7.32 -17.34 6.87
C PRO A 70 6.44 -16.14 7.29
N ALA A 71 5.21 -16.38 7.78
CA ALA A 71 4.25 -15.31 8.06
C ALA A 71 4.73 -14.35 9.18
N GLY A 72 5.32 -14.88 10.25
CA GLY A 72 5.82 -14.09 11.37
C GLY A 72 6.89 -13.09 10.94
N GLY A 73 7.96 -13.57 10.30
CA GLY A 73 9.03 -12.74 9.77
C GLY A 73 8.53 -11.73 8.73
N LEU A 74 7.64 -12.15 7.82
CA LEU A 74 7.09 -11.28 6.79
C LEU A 74 6.34 -10.07 7.37
N PHE A 75 5.42 -10.30 8.30
CA PHE A 75 4.62 -9.21 8.89
C PHE A 75 5.45 -8.26 9.76
N LEU A 76 6.45 -8.78 10.49
CA LEU A 76 7.38 -7.93 11.24
C LEU A 76 8.23 -7.07 10.29
N GLY A 77 8.70 -7.64 9.18
CA GLY A 77 9.44 -6.91 8.15
C GLY A 77 8.61 -5.80 7.52
N LEU A 78 7.33 -6.06 7.22
CA LEU A 78 6.40 -5.03 6.74
C LEU A 78 6.22 -3.90 7.76
N ALA A 79 6.01 -4.23 9.04
CA ALA A 79 5.89 -3.23 10.11
C ALA A 79 7.16 -2.38 10.28
N GLU A 80 8.33 -2.97 10.08
CA GLU A 80 9.61 -2.26 10.08
C GLU A 80 9.72 -1.32 8.88
N GLY A 81 9.34 -1.79 7.68
CA GLY A 81 9.29 -1.00 6.45
C GLY A 81 8.44 0.26 6.60
N GLU A 82 7.23 0.15 7.15
CA GLU A 82 6.38 1.31 7.45
C GLU A 82 7.05 2.29 8.44
N GLY A 83 7.86 1.77 9.37
CA GLY A 83 8.67 2.60 10.26
C GLY A 83 9.72 3.43 9.53
N GLN A 84 10.37 2.85 8.52
CA GLN A 84 11.34 3.55 7.66
C GLN A 84 10.63 4.57 6.76
N ALA A 85 9.52 4.18 6.16
CA ALA A 85 8.69 5.03 5.31
C ALA A 85 8.23 6.31 6.03
N LEU A 86 7.85 6.24 7.31
CA LEU A 86 7.51 7.44 8.10
C LEU A 86 8.66 8.45 8.21
N GLY A 87 9.91 7.98 8.25
CA GLY A 87 11.07 8.86 8.23
C GLY A 87 11.20 9.60 6.90
N LEU A 88 11.10 8.85 5.79
CA LEU A 88 11.19 9.41 4.43
C LEU A 88 10.03 10.34 4.09
N LEU A 89 8.84 10.05 4.61
CA LEU A 89 7.65 10.87 4.43
C LEU A 89 7.82 12.27 5.04
N ALA A 90 8.58 12.40 6.13
CA ALA A 90 8.84 13.69 6.76
C ALA A 90 9.62 14.64 5.84
N ASP A 91 10.58 14.11 5.07
CA ASP A 91 11.35 14.88 4.09
C ASP A 91 10.45 15.34 2.92
N PHE A 92 9.61 14.44 2.39
CA PHE A 92 8.61 14.80 1.37
C PHE A 92 7.69 15.91 1.86
N ALA A 93 7.12 15.75 3.05
CA ALA A 93 6.22 16.71 3.66
C ALA A 93 6.87 18.09 3.82
N ALA A 94 8.11 18.15 4.32
CA ALA A 94 8.84 19.39 4.50
C ALA A 94 9.03 20.14 3.17
N GLU A 95 9.38 19.44 2.09
CA GLU A 95 9.58 20.03 0.77
C GLU A 95 8.29 20.53 0.11
N VAL A 96 7.14 19.93 0.44
CA VAL A 96 5.83 20.46 0.01
C VAL A 96 5.28 21.51 0.98
N GLY A 97 6.04 21.87 2.03
CA GLY A 97 5.71 22.94 2.96
C GLY A 97 4.83 22.53 4.15
N LEU A 98 4.83 21.25 4.51
CA LEU A 98 4.21 20.72 5.73
C LEU A 98 5.29 20.32 6.74
N ASP A 99 5.36 21.06 7.85
CA ASP A 99 6.20 20.65 8.97
C ASP A 99 5.53 19.55 9.82
N ALA A 100 6.26 19.05 10.83
CA ALA A 100 5.76 17.99 11.70
C ALA A 100 4.48 18.38 12.48
N ALA A 101 4.30 19.66 12.81
CA ALA A 101 3.11 20.13 13.51
C ALA A 101 1.90 20.18 12.57
N ALA A 102 2.10 20.64 11.33
CA ALA A 102 1.08 20.63 10.29
C ALA A 102 0.64 19.20 9.93
N LEU A 103 1.58 18.25 9.79
CA LEU A 103 1.24 16.82 9.59
C LEU A 103 0.44 16.25 10.75
N ALA A 104 0.82 16.55 11.98
CA ALA A 104 0.10 16.07 13.17
C ALA A 104 -1.31 16.66 13.28
N ALA A 105 -1.51 17.90 12.82
CA ALA A 105 -2.79 18.60 12.82
C ALA A 105 -3.63 18.33 11.56
N TYR A 106 -3.09 17.65 10.55
CA TYR A 106 -3.77 17.39 9.28
C TYR A 106 -5.08 16.61 9.51
N GLU A 107 -6.18 17.14 8.97
CA GLU A 107 -7.50 16.53 9.06
C GLU A 107 -7.70 15.56 7.87
N PRO A 108 -7.87 14.25 8.13
CA PRO A 108 -7.94 13.26 7.06
C PRO A 108 -9.25 13.27 6.30
N HIS A 109 -9.17 13.02 5.00
CA HIS A 109 -10.34 12.77 4.17
C HIS A 109 -10.87 11.34 4.39
N PRO A 110 -12.17 11.15 4.70
CA PRO A 110 -12.71 9.82 4.98
C PRO A 110 -12.49 8.78 3.88
N ALA A 111 -12.59 9.19 2.61
CA ALA A 111 -12.36 8.29 1.49
C ALA A 111 -10.89 7.82 1.41
N ALA A 112 -9.92 8.71 1.67
CA ALA A 112 -8.50 8.39 1.67
C ALA A 112 -8.11 7.43 2.79
N GLN A 113 -8.85 7.48 3.90
CA GLN A 113 -8.62 6.58 5.03
C GLN A 113 -9.37 5.23 4.93
N SER A 114 -10.12 4.98 3.85
CA SER A 114 -10.84 3.70 3.69
C SER A 114 -9.87 2.50 3.61
N TYR A 115 -8.73 2.69 2.94
CA TYR A 115 -7.68 1.67 2.83
C TYR A 115 -7.11 1.29 4.21
N PRO A 116 -6.53 2.22 5.00
CA PRO A 116 -5.94 1.84 6.29
C PRO A 116 -6.98 1.32 7.28
N HIS A 117 -8.25 1.76 7.20
CA HIS A 117 -9.34 1.17 7.99
C HIS A 117 -9.62 -0.28 7.61
N HIS A 118 -9.62 -0.60 6.31
CA HIS A 118 -9.83 -1.97 5.85
C HIS A 118 -8.63 -2.86 6.19
N LEU A 119 -7.40 -2.38 6.05
CA LEU A 119 -6.22 -3.13 6.45
C LEU A 119 -6.21 -3.41 7.96
N ALA A 120 -6.59 -2.43 8.79
CA ALA A 120 -6.75 -2.65 10.23
C ALA A 120 -7.86 -3.66 10.56
N TRP A 121 -8.97 -3.65 9.80
CA TRP A 121 -10.02 -4.66 9.92
C TRP A 121 -9.50 -6.07 9.55
N LEU A 122 -8.77 -6.20 8.44
CA LEU A 122 -8.12 -7.45 8.05
C LEU A 122 -7.10 -7.90 9.09
N ALA A 123 -6.32 -6.97 9.65
CA ALA A 123 -5.37 -7.25 10.72
C ALA A 123 -6.04 -7.82 11.96
N GLN A 124 -7.31 -7.49 12.22
CA GLN A 124 -8.06 -7.96 13.39
C GLN A 124 -8.91 -9.21 13.11
N PHE A 125 -9.45 -9.34 11.91
CA PHE A 125 -10.49 -10.34 11.58
C PHE A 125 -10.19 -11.17 10.34
N GLY A 126 -9.35 -10.70 9.43
CA GLY A 126 -9.03 -11.38 8.19
C GLY A 126 -8.17 -12.64 8.39
N THR A 127 -8.16 -13.48 7.36
CA THR A 127 -7.31 -14.67 7.27
C THR A 127 -5.99 -14.40 6.53
N ARG A 128 -5.04 -15.34 6.55
CA ARG A 128 -3.76 -15.20 5.83
C ARG A 128 -3.99 -15.03 4.32
N SER A 129 -4.87 -15.83 3.73
CA SER A 129 -5.20 -15.75 2.32
C SER A 129 -5.87 -14.43 1.93
N GLU A 130 -6.75 -13.88 2.77
CA GLU A 130 -7.35 -12.56 2.54
C GLU A 130 -6.30 -11.45 2.57
N ILE A 131 -5.46 -11.44 3.59
CA ILE A 131 -4.43 -10.42 3.77
C ILE A 131 -3.39 -10.50 2.64
N MET A 132 -2.82 -11.67 2.38
CA MET A 132 -1.74 -11.82 1.41
C MET A 132 -2.18 -11.53 -0.01
N LEU A 133 -3.36 -12.02 -0.44
CA LEU A 133 -3.83 -11.74 -1.79
C LEU A 133 -4.17 -10.26 -1.97
N ALA A 134 -4.69 -9.60 -0.93
CA ALA A 134 -4.96 -8.17 -0.97
C ALA A 134 -3.68 -7.33 -1.08
N LEU A 135 -2.67 -7.62 -0.27
CA LEU A 135 -1.38 -6.90 -0.31
C LEU A 135 -0.62 -7.16 -1.61
N LEU A 136 -0.54 -8.40 -2.07
CA LEU A 136 0.14 -8.75 -3.33
C LEU A 136 -0.44 -8.00 -4.52
N ALA A 137 -1.77 -8.03 -4.67
CA ALA A 137 -2.44 -7.33 -5.77
C ALA A 137 -2.23 -5.82 -5.69
N ASN A 138 -2.33 -5.24 -4.49
CA ASN A 138 -2.22 -3.81 -4.28
C ASN A 138 -0.79 -3.28 -4.47
N PHE A 139 0.21 -3.90 -3.84
CA PHE A 139 1.60 -3.41 -3.87
C PHE A 139 2.17 -3.38 -5.29
N GLY A 140 1.74 -4.29 -6.17
CA GLY A 140 2.13 -4.26 -7.58
C GLY A 140 1.71 -2.97 -8.30
N PHE A 141 0.48 -2.49 -8.05
CA PHE A 141 -0.01 -1.26 -8.66
C PHE A 141 0.52 -0.01 -7.95
N TRP A 142 0.50 -0.01 -6.62
CA TRP A 142 1.06 1.04 -5.78
C TRP A 142 2.52 1.36 -6.12
N GLY A 143 3.36 0.32 -6.25
CA GLY A 143 4.77 0.49 -6.59
C GLY A 143 4.96 1.15 -7.96
N GLY A 144 4.13 0.79 -8.95
CA GLY A 144 4.10 1.44 -10.26
C GLY A 144 3.74 2.94 -10.18
N TYR A 145 2.78 3.31 -9.33
CA TYR A 145 2.43 4.72 -9.08
C TYR A 145 3.58 5.46 -8.40
N CYS A 146 4.18 4.86 -7.38
CA CYS A 146 5.32 5.42 -6.66
C CYS A 146 6.53 5.65 -7.58
N ALA A 147 6.84 4.71 -8.48
CA ALA A 147 7.90 4.87 -9.48
C ALA A 147 7.67 6.11 -10.37
N ARG A 148 6.42 6.29 -10.83
CA ARG A 148 6.02 7.44 -11.66
C ARG A 148 6.11 8.76 -10.91
N MET A 149 5.60 8.79 -9.67
CA MET A 149 5.73 9.94 -8.78
C MET A 149 7.21 10.30 -8.55
N ALA A 150 8.05 9.31 -8.23
CA ALA A 150 9.47 9.51 -7.98
C ALA A 150 10.21 10.09 -9.19
N ALA A 151 9.82 9.71 -10.42
CA ALA A 151 10.39 10.25 -11.63
C ALA A 151 9.93 11.69 -11.94
N ALA A 152 8.71 12.05 -11.57
CA ALA A 152 8.08 13.33 -11.90
C ALA A 152 8.40 14.45 -10.91
N LEU A 153 8.43 14.15 -9.60
CA LEU A 153 8.57 15.13 -8.54
C LEU A 153 9.82 16.03 -8.66
N PRO A 154 11.03 15.50 -8.94
CA PRO A 154 12.19 16.35 -9.15
C PRO A 154 12.08 17.25 -10.39
N ARG A 155 11.41 16.78 -11.44
CA ARG A 155 11.34 17.46 -12.74
C ARG A 155 10.37 18.62 -12.75
N HIS A 156 9.20 18.43 -12.15
CA HIS A 156 8.09 19.38 -12.22
C HIS A 156 7.93 20.23 -10.96
N TYR A 157 8.36 19.70 -9.81
CA TYR A 157 8.18 20.35 -8.51
C TYR A 157 9.51 20.69 -7.82
N GLY A 158 10.64 20.32 -8.43
CA GLY A 158 11.97 20.65 -7.91
C GLY A 158 12.33 19.94 -6.61
N LEU A 159 11.64 18.84 -6.28
CA LEU A 159 11.93 18.06 -5.08
C LEU A 159 13.32 17.44 -5.14
N THR A 160 13.99 17.39 -4.00
CA THR A 160 15.31 16.78 -3.88
C THR A 160 15.21 15.26 -3.80
N ALA A 161 16.37 14.58 -3.78
CA ALA A 161 16.43 13.15 -3.55
C ALA A 161 15.80 12.76 -2.20
N ALA A 162 15.92 13.60 -1.16
CA ALA A 162 15.31 13.34 0.14
C ALA A 162 13.77 13.45 0.07
N GLY A 163 13.26 14.55 -0.49
CA GLY A 163 11.81 14.73 -0.69
C GLY A 163 11.16 13.71 -1.63
N THR A 164 11.95 12.99 -2.44
CA THR A 164 11.47 11.96 -3.35
C THR A 164 11.61 10.54 -2.78
N ALA A 165 12.40 10.36 -1.72
CA ALA A 165 12.82 9.06 -1.22
C ALA A 165 11.66 8.16 -0.76
N PHE A 166 10.57 8.75 -0.23
CA PHE A 166 9.36 8.01 0.14
C PHE A 166 8.79 7.21 -1.04
N PHE A 167 8.64 7.85 -2.20
CA PHE A 167 8.12 7.21 -3.40
C PHE A 167 9.14 6.24 -4.02
N THR A 168 10.44 6.56 -3.96
CA THR A 168 11.47 5.61 -4.40
C THR A 168 11.47 4.35 -3.54
N PHE A 169 11.28 4.46 -2.24
CA PHE A 169 11.24 3.33 -1.30
C PHE A 169 10.13 2.33 -1.65
N PHE A 170 8.95 2.82 -2.00
CA PHE A 170 7.82 1.96 -2.39
C PHE A 170 7.79 1.56 -3.87
N SER A 171 8.67 2.11 -4.71
CA SER A 171 8.66 1.84 -6.16
C SER A 171 9.06 0.40 -6.52
N GLU A 172 9.69 -0.32 -5.59
CA GLU A 172 10.11 -1.70 -5.76
C GLU A 172 9.66 -2.54 -4.56
N LEU A 173 9.24 -3.77 -4.82
CA LEU A 173 8.99 -4.74 -3.75
C LEU A 173 10.32 -5.18 -3.12
N PRO A 174 10.36 -5.43 -1.80
CA PRO A 174 11.54 -6.02 -1.17
C PRO A 174 11.93 -7.35 -1.85
N PRO A 175 13.24 -7.64 -2.00
CA PRO A 175 13.69 -8.91 -2.57
C PRO A 175 13.07 -10.12 -1.87
N GLY A 176 12.46 -11.04 -2.64
CA GLY A 176 11.83 -12.24 -2.11
C GLY A 176 10.45 -12.03 -1.47
N PHE A 177 9.91 -10.80 -1.45
CA PHE A 177 8.58 -10.52 -0.89
C PHE A 177 7.48 -11.31 -1.59
N GLU A 178 7.43 -11.28 -2.92
CA GLU A 178 6.36 -11.94 -3.69
C GLU A 178 6.33 -13.46 -3.43
N GLU A 179 7.49 -14.12 -3.49
CA GLU A 179 7.63 -15.55 -3.20
C GLU A 179 7.15 -15.87 -1.77
N THR A 180 7.57 -15.07 -0.80
CA THR A 180 7.22 -15.25 0.61
C THR A 180 5.72 -15.06 0.83
N ALA A 181 5.12 -14.02 0.26
CA ALA A 181 3.70 -13.73 0.39
C ALA A 181 2.83 -14.79 -0.30
N LEU A 182 3.26 -15.32 -1.45
CA LEU A 182 2.60 -16.44 -2.12
C LEU A 182 2.65 -17.72 -1.29
N ALA A 183 3.76 -17.98 -0.58
CA ALA A 183 3.86 -19.11 0.34
C ALA A 183 2.87 -18.97 1.51
N VAL A 184 2.79 -17.82 2.16
CA VAL A 184 1.83 -17.55 3.24
C VAL A 184 0.38 -17.65 2.74
N LEU A 185 0.10 -17.15 1.53
CA LEU A 185 -1.21 -17.30 0.88
C LEU A 185 -1.57 -18.77 0.68
N GLN A 186 -0.62 -19.58 0.16
CA GLN A 186 -0.83 -21.00 -0.08
C GLN A 186 -1.09 -21.77 1.20
N GLU A 187 -0.34 -21.50 2.28
CA GLU A 187 -0.59 -22.13 3.59
C GLU A 187 -2.00 -21.85 4.12
N GLY A 188 -2.50 -20.63 3.92
CA GLY A 188 -3.89 -20.29 4.27
C GLY A 188 -4.90 -21.13 3.49
N LEU A 189 -4.68 -21.29 2.18
CA LEU A 189 -5.57 -22.09 1.32
C LEU A 189 -5.53 -23.59 1.69
N ASP A 190 -4.35 -24.10 1.99
CA ASP A 190 -4.13 -25.49 2.41
C ASP A 190 -4.82 -25.79 3.75
N ASP A 191 -4.82 -24.82 4.66
CA ASP A 191 -5.52 -24.90 5.95
C ASP A 191 -7.04 -24.67 5.84
N GLY A 192 -7.55 -24.45 4.64
CA GLY A 192 -8.98 -24.42 4.37
C GLY A 192 -9.59 -23.03 4.23
N GLU A 193 -8.80 -21.95 4.19
CA GLU A 193 -9.29 -20.58 4.03
C GLU A 193 -9.94 -20.35 2.65
N ASP A 194 -11.02 -19.55 2.61
CA ASP A 194 -11.86 -19.42 1.42
C ASP A 194 -11.18 -18.58 0.31
N PRO A 195 -10.87 -19.17 -0.87
CA PRO A 195 -10.28 -18.43 -1.98
C PRO A 195 -11.20 -17.31 -2.52
N VAL A 196 -12.52 -17.44 -2.37
CA VAL A 196 -13.47 -16.40 -2.80
C VAL A 196 -13.41 -15.19 -1.86
N ALA A 197 -13.24 -15.41 -0.55
CA ALA A 197 -13.00 -14.35 0.41
C ALA A 197 -11.69 -13.62 0.11
N ALA A 198 -10.62 -14.34 -0.21
CA ALA A 198 -9.35 -13.74 -0.60
C ALA A 198 -9.47 -12.82 -1.82
N LEU A 199 -10.16 -13.29 -2.88
CA LEU A 199 -10.42 -12.47 -4.07
C LEU A 199 -11.28 -11.24 -3.75
N ARG A 200 -12.20 -11.34 -2.78
CA ARG A 200 -13.02 -10.21 -2.34
C ARG A 200 -12.18 -9.16 -1.62
N ALA A 201 -11.31 -9.58 -0.70
CA ALA A 201 -10.40 -8.69 0.02
C ALA A 201 -9.51 -7.90 -0.94
N ALA A 202 -8.93 -8.56 -1.95
CA ALA A 202 -8.10 -7.90 -2.96
C ALA A 202 -8.85 -6.86 -3.81
N ARG A 203 -10.09 -7.16 -4.22
CA ARG A 203 -10.94 -6.16 -4.92
C ARG A 203 -11.26 -4.96 -4.05
N MET A 204 -11.59 -5.19 -2.78
CA MET A 204 -11.89 -4.13 -1.83
C MET A 204 -10.67 -3.23 -1.62
N MET A 205 -9.50 -3.84 -1.41
CA MET A 205 -8.24 -3.12 -1.23
C MET A 205 -7.94 -2.20 -2.41
N GLN A 206 -8.04 -2.72 -3.64
CA GLN A 206 -7.79 -1.90 -4.83
C GLN A 206 -8.82 -0.78 -5.02
N ALA A 207 -10.08 -1.03 -4.69
CA ALA A 207 -11.12 0.02 -4.74
C ALA A 207 -10.85 1.13 -3.71
N TYR A 208 -10.34 0.78 -2.53
CA TYR A 208 -9.98 1.75 -1.51
C TYR A 208 -8.73 2.54 -1.85
N GLU A 209 -7.72 1.92 -2.48
CA GLU A 209 -6.59 2.65 -3.05
C GLU A 209 -7.04 3.64 -4.12
N ALA A 210 -7.93 3.24 -5.03
CA ALA A 210 -8.47 4.17 -6.04
C ALA A 210 -9.21 5.36 -5.38
N ALA A 211 -9.93 5.12 -4.28
CA ALA A 211 -10.59 6.17 -3.51
C ALA A 211 -9.61 7.11 -2.81
N PHE A 212 -8.44 6.62 -2.38
CA PHE A 212 -7.34 7.45 -1.90
C PHE A 212 -6.87 8.42 -2.96
N TRP A 213 -6.49 7.91 -4.14
CA TRP A 213 -5.95 8.74 -5.21
C TRP A 213 -6.95 9.80 -5.70
N GLU A 214 -8.22 9.46 -5.78
CA GLU A 214 -9.28 10.41 -6.11
C GLU A 214 -9.46 11.49 -5.03
N ALA A 215 -9.35 11.14 -3.75
CA ALA A 215 -9.54 12.08 -2.65
C ALA A 215 -8.40 13.10 -2.51
N VAL A 216 -7.18 12.75 -2.94
CA VAL A 216 -6.01 13.64 -2.86
C VAL A 216 -5.79 14.49 -4.11
N ARG A 217 -6.53 14.22 -5.19
CA ARG A 217 -6.40 14.91 -6.49
C ARG A 217 -6.53 16.43 -6.39
#